data_AF-A0A1A8UZ15-F1
#
_entry.id   AF-A0A1A8UZ15-F1
#
_cell.length_a   1.000
_cell.length_b   1.000
_cell.length_c   1.000
_cell.angle_alpha   90.00
_cell.angle_beta   90.00
_cell.angle_gamma   90.00
#
_symmetry.space_group_name_H-M   'P 1'
#
loop_
_entity.id
_entity.type
_entity.pdbx_description
1 polymer ?
#
loop_
_entity_poly.entity_id
_entity_poly.type
_entity_poly.pdbx_seq_one_letter_code
_entity_poly.pdbx_strand_id
1 'polypeptide(L)'
;MEQTLKLAEKNLGEMCSILASYTRKKAKLRDRADLLVAQLFDFSSTEDLEFQTGLKNLAEDLAMVQDYRQAQVVNTARFVLLVLHVENSMWL
;
A
#
# COMPACT_ATOMS: atom_id res chain seq x y z
N MET A 1 -9.71 -26.98 -25.60
CA MET A 1 -9.23 -26.97 -24.20
C MET A 1 -7.95 -26.16 -24.05
N GLU A 2 -6.91 -26.40 -24.86
CA GLU A 2 -5.61 -25.70 -24.73
C GLU A 2 -5.67 -24.17 -24.94
N GLN A 3 -6.51 -23.68 -25.87
CA GLN A 3 -6.66 -22.24 -26.10
C GLN A 3 -7.37 -21.50 -24.96
N THR A 4 -8.33 -22.17 -24.30
CA THR A 4 -9.03 -21.62 -23.13
C THR A 4 -8.07 -21.46 -21.95
N LEU A 5 -7.13 -22.40 -21.81
CA LEU A 5 -6.09 -22.38 -20.78
C LEU A 5 -5.12 -21.21 -21.00
N LYS A 6 -4.60 -21.04 -22.22
CA LYS A 6 -3.72 -19.91 -22.59
C LYS A 6 -4.38 -18.55 -22.38
N LEU A 7 -5.69 -18.44 -22.65
CA LEU A 7 -6.45 -17.22 -22.40
C LEU A 7 -6.59 -16.93 -20.90
N ALA A 8 -6.83 -17.97 -20.08
CA ALA A 8 -6.94 -17.83 -18.64
C ALA A 8 -5.62 -17.37 -18.01
N GLU A 9 -4.49 -17.99 -18.38
CA GLU A 9 -3.15 -17.60 -17.94
C GLU A 9 -2.84 -16.13 -18.30
N LYS A 10 -3.13 -15.73 -19.55
CA LYS A 10 -2.93 -14.35 -19.99
C LYS A 10 -3.74 -13.37 -19.15
N ASN A 11 -5.03 -13.63 -18.96
CA ASN A 11 -5.91 -12.74 -18.17
C ASN A 11 -5.44 -12.65 -16.71
N LEU A 12 -5.01 -13.76 -16.13
CA LEU A 12 -4.47 -13.78 -14.77
C LEU A 12 -3.19 -12.96 -14.66
N GLY A 13 -2.26 -13.13 -15.62
CA GLY A 13 -1.03 -12.35 -15.69
C GLY A 13 -1.28 -10.85 -15.81
N GLU A 14 -2.26 -10.43 -16.62
CA GLU A 14 -2.69 -9.03 -16.73
C GLU A 14 -3.27 -8.51 -15.40
N MET A 15 -4.12 -9.28 -14.73
CA MET A 15 -4.64 -8.92 -13.40
C MET A 15 -3.53 -8.79 -12.36
N CYS A 16 -2.59 -9.73 -12.31
CA CYS A 16 -1.43 -9.68 -11.41
C CYS A 16 -0.57 -8.43 -11.66
N SER A 17 -0.36 -8.06 -12.93
CA SER A 17 0.37 -6.84 -13.30
C SER A 17 -0.32 -5.57 -12.79
N ILE A 18 -1.65 -5.48 -12.94
CA ILE A 18 -2.45 -4.38 -12.42
C ILE A 18 -2.36 -4.31 -10.90
N LEU A 19 -2.55 -5.44 -10.20
CA LEU A 19 -2.45 -5.50 -8.74
C LEU A 19 -1.06 -5.11 -8.24
N ALA A 20 0.01 -5.56 -8.90
CA ALA A 20 1.38 -5.20 -8.54
C ALA A 20 1.64 -3.68 -8.74
N SER A 21 1.12 -3.10 -9.82
CA SER A 21 1.16 -1.65 -10.04
C SER A 21 0.40 -0.88 -8.96
N TYR A 22 -0.80 -1.34 -8.61
CA TYR A 22 -1.64 -0.75 -7.57
C TYR A 22 -0.98 -0.80 -6.19
N THR A 23 -0.45 -1.96 -5.76
CA THR A 23 0.27 -2.12 -4.49
C THR A 23 1.48 -1.18 -4.40
N ARG A 24 2.27 -1.07 -5.48
CA ARG A 24 3.42 -0.15 -5.54
C ARG A 24 3.01 1.32 -5.40
N LYS A 25 1.91 1.73 -6.04
CA LYS A 25 1.39 3.11 -5.90
C LYS A 25 0.93 3.40 -4.47
N LYS A 26 0.26 2.44 -3.82
CA LYS A 26 -0.16 2.59 -2.41
C LYS A 26 1.03 2.67 -1.45
N ALA A 27 2.04 1.83 -1.64
CA ALA A 27 3.27 1.87 -0.85
C ALA A 27 3.96 3.24 -0.97
N LYS A 28 4.12 3.75 -2.20
CA LYS A 28 4.69 5.08 -2.43
C LYS A 28 3.87 6.21 -1.80
N LEU A 29 2.54 6.12 -1.82
CA LEU A 29 1.68 7.12 -1.17
C LEU A 29 1.89 7.15 0.34
N ARG A 30 2.02 5.97 0.96
CA ARG A 30 2.35 5.83 2.38
C ARG A 30 3.72 6.44 2.70
N ASP A 31 4.76 6.11 1.93
CA ASP A 31 6.12 6.65 2.14
C ASP A 31 6.14 8.19 2.11
N ARG A 32 5.35 8.81 1.22
CA ARG A 32 5.22 10.27 1.15
C ARG A 32 4.47 10.87 2.33
N ALA A 33 3.45 10.17 2.82
CA ALA A 33 2.70 10.62 3.98
C ALA A 33 3.52 10.46 5.27
N ASP A 34 4.34 9.41 5.41
CA ASP A 34 5.28 9.26 6.53
C ASP A 34 6.27 10.44 6.58
N LEU A 35 6.78 10.88 5.42
CA LEU A 35 7.62 12.07 5.33
C LEU A 35 6.88 13.34 5.77
N LEU A 36 5.61 13.48 5.38
CA LEU A 36 4.79 14.62 5.78
C LEU A 36 4.53 14.61 7.30
N VAL A 37 4.26 13.44 7.89
CA VAL A 37 4.11 13.27 9.35
C VAL A 37 5.39 13.74 10.06
N ALA A 38 6.56 13.30 9.61
CA ALA A 38 7.84 13.72 10.18
C ALA A 38 8.03 15.24 10.09
N GLN A 39 7.75 15.83 8.92
CA GLN A 39 7.84 17.28 8.72
C GLN A 39 6.86 18.06 9.60
N LEU A 40 5.65 17.55 9.82
CA LEU A 40 4.67 18.18 10.72
C LEU A 40 5.15 18.16 12.17
N PHE A 41 5.77 17.06 12.62
CA PHE A 41 6.36 17.00 13.96
C PHE A 41 7.53 17.97 14.11
N ASP A 42 8.44 18.00 13.13
CA ASP A 42 9.59 18.93 13.15
C ASP A 42 9.12 20.39 13.16
N PHE A 43 8.15 20.73 12.29
CA PHE A 43 7.58 22.06 12.21
C PHE A 43 6.79 22.44 13.47
N SER A 44 6.06 21.52 14.09
CA SER A 44 5.34 21.78 15.35
C SER A 44 6.26 22.28 16.48
N SER A 45 7.55 21.92 16.43
CA SER A 45 8.53 22.32 17.43
C SER A 45 8.98 23.78 17.29
N THR A 46 8.68 24.45 16.17
CA THR A 46 9.04 25.86 15.93
C THR A 46 7.91 26.84 16.23
N GLU A 47 6.68 26.35 16.41
CA GLU A 47 5.47 27.16 16.55
C GLU A 47 5.03 27.39 18.00
N ASP A 48 4.11 28.33 18.20
CA ASP A 48 3.49 28.62 19.51
C ASP A 48 2.71 27.40 20.06
N LEU A 49 2.56 27.33 21.39
CA LEU A 49 1.98 26.18 22.11
C LEU A 49 0.62 25.69 21.58
N GLU A 50 -0.28 26.61 21.23
CA GLU A 50 -1.59 26.27 20.67
C GLU A 50 -1.46 25.61 19.28
N PHE A 51 -0.60 26.18 18.44
CA PHE A 51 -0.38 25.71 17.07
C PHE A 51 0.41 24.40 17.04
N GLN A 52 1.41 24.28 17.93
CA GLN A 52 2.15 23.05 18.16
C GLN A 52 1.22 21.88 18.49
N THR A 53 0.26 22.09 19.40
CA THR A 53 -0.68 21.03 19.80
C THR A 53 -1.55 20.58 18.62
N GLY A 54 -2.06 21.54 17.84
CA GLY A 54 -2.83 21.23 16.63
C GLY A 54 -2.04 20.46 15.58
N LEU A 55 -0.79 20.84 15.33
CA LEU A 55 0.10 20.19 14.37
C LEU A 55 0.49 18.77 14.81
N LYS A 56 0.76 18.56 16.09
CA LYS A 56 1.03 17.22 16.65
C LYS A 56 -0.19 16.31 16.50
N ASN A 57 -1.38 16.78 16.87
CA ASN A 57 -2.62 16.00 16.70
C ASN A 57 -2.86 15.63 15.21
N LEU A 58 -2.66 16.58 14.29
CA LEU A 58 -2.77 16.32 12.85
C LEU A 58 -1.74 15.27 12.38
N ALA A 59 -0.51 15.34 12.86
CA ALA A 59 0.54 14.39 12.53
C ALA A 59 0.21 12.98 13.05
N GLU A 60 -0.32 12.88 14.28
CA GLU A 60 -0.77 11.62 14.88
C GLU A 60 -1.95 11.00 14.11
N ASP A 61 -2.98 11.79 13.81
CA ASP A 61 -4.13 11.34 13.01
C ASP A 61 -3.67 10.84 11.63
N LEU A 62 -2.74 11.57 11.00
CA LEU A 62 -2.20 11.19 9.69
C LEU A 62 -1.35 9.91 9.77
N ALA A 63 -0.61 9.70 10.86
CA ALA A 63 0.15 8.48 11.12
C ALA A 63 -0.76 7.26 11.26
N MET A 64 -1.88 7.39 12.00
CA MET A 64 -2.88 6.31 12.12
C MET A 64 -3.46 5.91 10.75
N VAL A 65 -3.69 6.89 9.86
CA VAL A 65 -4.13 6.62 8.49
C VAL A 65 -3.04 5.87 7.69
N GLN A 66 -1.75 6.12 7.94
CA GLN A 66 -0.67 5.40 7.27
C GLN A 66 -0.54 3.95 7.75
N ASP A 67 -0.76 3.67 9.03
CA ASP A 67 -0.78 2.30 9.56
C ASP A 67 -1.91 1.47 8.91
N TYR A 68 -3.09 2.06 8.77
CA TYR A 68 -4.19 1.41 8.05
C TYR A 68 -3.84 1.16 6.57
N ARG A 69 -3.20 2.12 5.89
CA ARG A 69 -2.72 1.93 4.51
C ARG A 69 -1.65 0.86 4.40
N GLN A 70 -0.77 0.73 5.39
CA GLN A 70 0.21 -0.34 5.46
C GLN A 70 -0.46 -1.72 5.53
N ALA A 71 -1.49 -1.86 6.36
CA ALA A 71 -2.28 -3.09 6.41
C ALA A 71 -2.92 -3.41 5.04
N GLN A 72 -3.45 -2.41 4.34
CA GLN A 72 -3.99 -2.60 2.99
C GLN A 72 -2.92 -3.01 1.95
N VAL A 73 -1.70 -2.46 2.03
CA VAL A 73 -0.58 -2.84 1.16
C VAL A 73 -0.20 -4.29 1.39
N VAL A 74 -0.04 -4.70 2.66
CA VAL A 74 0.31 -6.08 3.04
C VAL A 74 -0.78 -7.05 2.59
N ASN A 75 -2.06 -6.72 2.82
CA ASN A 75 -3.18 -7.55 2.39
C ASN A 75 -3.19 -7.73 0.87
N THR A 76 -3.01 -6.65 0.11
CA THR A 76 -2.99 -6.72 -1.36
C THR A 76 -1.79 -7.53 -1.87
N ALA A 77 -0.61 -7.35 -1.29
CA ALA A 77 0.57 -8.15 -1.62
C ALA A 77 0.37 -9.64 -1.32
N ARG A 78 -0.30 -9.97 -0.21
CA ARG A 78 -0.65 -11.35 0.15
C ARG A 78 -1.58 -12.00 -0.87
N PHE A 79 -2.58 -11.26 -1.37
CA PHE A 79 -3.46 -11.77 -2.43
C PHE A 79 -2.67 -12.12 -3.70
N VAL A 80 -1.74 -11.26 -4.13
CA VAL A 80 -0.89 -11.53 -5.31
C VAL A 80 -0.04 -12.79 -5.11
N LEU A 81 0.58 -12.96 -3.93
CA LEU A 81 1.37 -14.15 -3.61
C LEU A 81 0.52 -15.42 -3.58
N LEU A 82 -0.72 -15.34 -3.05
CA LEU A 82 -1.64 -16.48 -3.05
C LEU A 82 -2.02 -16.90 -4.47
N VAL A 83 -2.31 -15.94 -5.35
CA VAL A 83 -2.65 -16.22 -6.76
C VAL A 83 -1.49 -16.95 -7.45
N LEU A 84 -0.25 -16.45 -7.29
CA LEU A 84 0.94 -17.10 -7.84
C LEU A 84 1.19 -18.49 -7.25
N HIS A 85 0.91 -18.69 -5.97
CA HIS A 85 1.05 -20.00 -5.32
C HIS A 85 0.02 -21.02 -5.83
N VAL A 86 -1.24 -20.60 -5.99
CA VAL A 86 -2.31 -21.46 -6.54
C VAL A 86 -1.99 -21.84 -7.98
N GLU A 87 -1.49 -20.90 -8.78
CA GLU A 87 -1.04 -21.16 -10.16
C GLU A 87 0.06 -22.22 -10.17
N ASN A 88 1.15 -22.02 -9.40
CA ASN A 88 2.25 -23.00 -9.32
C ASN A 88 1.82 -24.39 -8.81
N SER A 89 0.78 -24.45 -7.98
CA SER A 89 0.25 -25.72 -7.43
C SER A 89 -0.67 -26.46 -8.39
N MET A 90 -1.24 -25.77 -9.39
CA MET A 90 -2.12 -26.36 -10.41
C MET A 90 -1.33 -26.97 -11.58
N TRP A 91 -0.03 -26.65 -11.67
CA TRP A 91 0.92 -27.14 -12.67
C TRP A 91 1.86 -28.25 -12.16
N LEU A 92 1.75 -28.63 -10.88
CA LEU A 92 2.41 -29.78 -10.24
C LEU A 92 1.41 -30.94 -10.07
#